data_AF-A0A1F9I0Y4-F1
#
_entry.id   AF-A0A1F9I0Y4-F1
#
_cell.length_a   1.000
_cell.length_b   1.000
_cell.length_c   1.000
_cell.angle_alpha   90.00
_cell.angle_beta   90.00
_cell.angle_gamma   90.00
#
_symmetry.space_group_name_H-M   'P 1'
#
loop_
_entity.id
_entity.type
_entity.pdbx_description
1 polymer ?
#
loop_
_entity_poly.entity_id
_entity_poly.type
_entity_poly.pdbx_seq_one_letter_code
_entity_poly.pdbx_strand_id
1 'polypeptide(L)'
;MTLFNTHTQEFGTIKYKNGSNYLTDGLVSLNHILRCRMTDAEIGMSLKLVELIDEIEDHFGTRVEIISGYRSPALNSTLRNSGHRVAQNSLHMEGMAVDIRMPGVPLREIRDYAGRLKAGGVGYYPGQFVHVDVGEVRYW
;
A
#
# COMPACT_ATOMS: atom_id res chain seq x y z
N MET A 1 5.02 3.17 -11.98
CA MET A 1 3.99 2.46 -11.21
C MET A 1 2.91 1.70 -11.97
N THR A 2 2.97 0.38 -11.89
CA THR A 2 1.90 -0.57 -12.23
C THR A 2 1.36 -1.28 -10.97
N LEU A 3 0.05 -1.20 -10.76
CA LEU A 3 -0.66 -1.75 -9.60
C LEU A 3 -1.69 -2.81 -10.03
N PHE A 4 -1.89 -3.80 -9.16
CA PHE A 4 -3.00 -4.76 -9.25
C PHE A 4 -3.64 -4.96 -7.88
N ASN A 5 -4.95 -4.70 -7.74
CA ASN A 5 -5.66 -4.95 -6.48
C ASN A 5 -6.22 -6.37 -6.46
N THR A 6 -5.78 -7.19 -5.50
CA THR A 6 -6.14 -8.62 -5.47
C THR A 6 -7.60 -8.87 -5.09
N HIS A 7 -8.29 -7.88 -4.50
CA HIS A 7 -9.68 -7.99 -4.10
C HIS A 7 -10.65 -7.50 -5.18
N THR A 8 -10.35 -6.40 -5.83
CA THR A 8 -11.20 -5.82 -6.88
C THR A 8 -10.86 -6.36 -8.28
N GLN A 9 -9.70 -7.03 -8.42
CA GLN A 9 -9.12 -7.46 -9.70
C GLN A 9 -8.82 -6.34 -10.69
N GLU A 10 -8.78 -5.09 -10.20
CA GLU A 10 -8.44 -3.95 -11.02
C GLU A 10 -6.93 -3.85 -11.20
N PHE A 11 -6.54 -3.46 -12.41
CA PHE A 11 -5.17 -3.29 -12.83
C PHE A 11 -5.01 -1.90 -13.43
N GLY A 12 -3.89 -1.23 -13.12
CA GLY A 12 -3.59 0.07 -13.70
C GLY A 12 -2.11 0.35 -13.79
N THR A 13 -1.67 0.83 -14.95
CA THR A 13 -0.38 1.50 -15.11
C THR A 13 -0.64 3.00 -14.98
N ILE A 14 -0.17 3.58 -13.87
CA ILE A 14 -0.51 4.93 -13.45
C ILE A 14 0.72 5.83 -13.56
N LYS A 15 0.57 6.92 -14.32
CA LYS A 15 1.50 8.04 -14.29
C LYS A 15 0.98 9.10 -13.31
N TYR A 16 1.54 9.16 -12.11
CA TYR A 16 1.10 10.09 -11.05
C TYR A 16 1.96 11.35 -10.93
N LYS A 17 3.13 11.40 -11.58
CA LYS A 17 4.02 12.57 -11.61
C LYS A 17 4.66 12.79 -12.99
N ASN A 18 5.04 14.02 -13.27
CA ASN A 18 5.86 14.42 -14.41
C ASN A 18 6.94 15.41 -13.95
N GLY A 19 8.17 14.90 -13.79
CA GLY A 19 9.22 15.64 -13.07
C GLY A 19 8.78 15.90 -11.63
N SER A 20 8.81 17.17 -11.21
CA SER A 20 8.40 17.59 -9.87
C SER A 20 6.88 17.84 -9.72
N ASN A 21 6.10 17.73 -10.80
CA ASN A 21 4.66 18.02 -10.76
C ASN A 21 3.85 16.74 -10.59
N TYR A 22 2.97 16.70 -9.59
CA TYR A 22 2.00 15.62 -9.44
C TYR A 22 0.82 15.82 -10.42
N LEU A 23 0.37 14.71 -11.01
CA LEU A 23 -0.73 14.66 -11.96
C LEU A 23 -2.00 14.25 -11.22
N THR A 24 -2.97 15.16 -11.12
CA THR A 24 -4.23 14.93 -10.41
C THR A 24 -4.95 13.67 -10.88
N ASP A 25 -5.07 13.46 -12.20
CA ASP A 25 -5.76 12.28 -12.75
C ASP A 25 -5.07 10.97 -12.37
N GLY A 26 -3.74 10.98 -12.27
CA GLY A 26 -2.96 9.83 -11.83
C GLY A 26 -3.16 9.55 -10.34
N LEU A 27 -3.19 10.59 -9.51
CA LEU A 27 -3.50 10.44 -8.08
C LEU A 27 -4.93 9.96 -7.83
N VAL A 28 -5.91 10.46 -8.59
CA VAL A 28 -7.30 9.99 -8.55
C VAL A 28 -7.38 8.50 -8.91
N SER A 29 -6.72 8.10 -10.01
CA SER A 29 -6.67 6.69 -10.43
C SER A 29 -6.03 5.80 -9.36
N LEU A 30 -5.00 6.30 -8.69
CA LEU A 30 -4.32 5.60 -7.60
C LEU A 30 -5.22 5.44 -6.38
N ASN A 31 -5.89 6.51 -5.95
CA ASN A 31 -6.83 6.48 -4.84
C ASN A 31 -7.96 5.48 -5.10
N HIS A 32 -8.43 5.42 -6.35
CA HIS A 32 -9.43 4.45 -6.77
C HIS A 32 -8.92 3.01 -6.63
N ILE A 33 -7.74 2.67 -7.17
CA ILE A 33 -7.19 1.31 -7.04
C ILE A 33 -6.92 0.93 -5.58
N LEU A 34 -6.50 1.90 -4.74
CA LEU A 34 -6.20 1.69 -3.32
C LEU A 34 -7.41 1.84 -2.39
N ARG A 35 -8.63 2.00 -2.93
CA ARG A 35 -9.84 2.26 -2.15
C ARG A 35 -10.20 1.11 -1.19
N CYS A 36 -11.08 1.42 -0.26
CA CYS A 36 -11.58 0.45 0.70
C CYS A 36 -12.41 -0.64 -0.01
N ARG A 37 -11.91 -1.87 -0.05
CA ARG A 37 -12.57 -3.02 -0.70
C ARG A 37 -13.98 -3.36 -0.19
N MET A 38 -14.35 -2.88 1.00
CA MET A 38 -15.62 -3.21 1.64
C MET A 38 -16.70 -2.14 1.41
N THR A 39 -16.29 -0.88 1.25
CA THR A 39 -17.23 0.25 1.20
C THR A 39 -17.07 1.09 -0.05
N ASP A 40 -16.12 0.74 -0.94
CA ASP A 40 -15.67 1.52 -2.10
C ASP A 40 -15.28 2.97 -1.77
N ALA A 41 -15.09 3.27 -0.49
CA ALA A 41 -14.72 4.61 -0.06
C ALA A 41 -13.28 4.91 -0.46
N GLU A 42 -13.07 6.10 -1.00
CA GLU A 42 -11.77 6.60 -1.45
C GLU A 42 -11.31 7.74 -0.53
N ILE A 43 -10.00 7.86 -0.37
CA ILE A 43 -9.36 9.02 0.26
C ILE A 43 -8.12 9.40 -0.55
N GLY A 44 -7.61 10.61 -0.31
CA GLY A 44 -6.29 10.99 -0.82
C GLY A 44 -5.20 10.19 -0.12
N MET A 45 -4.50 9.34 -0.87
CA MET A 45 -3.34 8.62 -0.36
C MET A 45 -2.17 9.59 -0.17
N SER A 46 -1.36 9.38 0.87
CA SER A 46 -0.18 10.19 1.14
C SER A 46 0.79 10.15 -0.04
N LEU A 47 1.24 11.31 -0.52
CA LEU A 47 2.22 11.39 -1.62
C LEU A 47 3.52 10.66 -1.28
N LYS A 48 3.94 10.69 -0.01
CA LYS A 48 5.11 9.91 0.46
C LYS A 48 4.90 8.41 0.33
N LEU A 49 3.67 7.93 0.57
CA LEU A 49 3.35 6.52 0.40
C LEU A 49 3.36 6.14 -1.08
N VAL A 50 2.80 7.00 -1.94
CA VAL A 50 2.83 6.80 -3.39
C VAL A 50 4.27 6.69 -3.90
N GLU A 51 5.14 7.60 -3.47
CA GLU A 51 6.56 7.57 -3.83
C GLU A 51 7.29 6.35 -3.27
N LEU A 52 6.96 5.90 -2.05
CA LEU A 52 7.50 4.68 -1.48
C LEU A 52 7.12 3.44 -2.30
N ILE A 53 5.86 3.33 -2.75
CA ILE A 53 5.42 2.20 -3.58
C ILE A 53 6.11 2.24 -4.95
N ASP A 54 6.24 3.43 -5.55
CA ASP A 54 6.93 3.64 -6.84
C ASP A 54 8.41 3.24 -6.73
N GLU A 55 9.11 3.64 -5.66
CA GLU A 55 10.50 3.25 -5.40
C GLU A 55 10.68 1.74 -5.23
N ILE A 56 9.73 1.07 -4.55
CA ILE A 56 9.75 -0.39 -4.40
C ILE A 56 9.48 -1.08 -5.75
N GLU A 57 8.53 -0.58 -6.53
CA GLU A 57 8.23 -1.08 -7.86
C GLU A 57 9.44 -0.97 -8.80
N ASP A 58 10.04 0.21 -8.88
CA ASP A 58 11.20 0.50 -9.73
C ASP A 58 12.38 -0.42 -9.38
N HIS A 59 12.60 -0.71 -8.09
CA HIS A 59 13.69 -1.59 -7.65
C HIS A 59 13.55 -3.03 -8.14
N PHE A 60 12.35 -3.62 -8.00
CA PHE A 60 12.12 -5.02 -8.35
C PHE A 60 11.66 -5.22 -9.81
N GLY A 61 11.27 -4.15 -10.50
CA GLY A 61 10.91 -4.17 -11.91
C GLY A 61 9.68 -5.01 -12.24
N THR A 62 8.76 -5.17 -11.29
CA THR A 62 7.51 -5.92 -11.46
C THR A 62 6.37 -5.21 -10.77
N ARG A 63 5.14 -5.46 -11.22
CA ARG A 63 3.94 -4.83 -10.67
C ARG A 63 3.79 -5.08 -9.17
N VAL A 64 3.16 -4.14 -8.48
CA VAL A 64 2.79 -4.28 -7.07
C VAL A 64 1.38 -4.86 -6.96
N GLU A 65 1.24 -5.96 -6.24
CA GLU A 65 -0.06 -6.54 -5.89
C GLU A 65 -0.52 -6.01 -4.53
N ILE A 66 -1.63 -5.27 -4.54
CA ILE A 66 -2.23 -4.64 -3.38
C ILE A 66 -3.15 -5.63 -2.68
N ILE A 67 -2.78 -6.00 -1.46
CA ILE A 67 -3.59 -6.85 -0.57
C ILE A 67 -4.55 -5.98 0.25
N SER A 68 -4.10 -4.81 0.70
CA SER A 68 -4.94 -3.83 1.39
C SER A 68 -4.38 -2.43 1.20
N GLY A 69 -5.17 -1.54 0.59
CA GLY A 69 -4.94 -0.09 0.59
C GLY A 69 -5.63 0.59 1.77
N TYR A 70 -6.39 1.64 1.49
CA TYR A 70 -7.21 2.34 2.47
C TYR A 70 -8.21 1.39 3.15
N ARG A 71 -8.37 1.55 4.47
CA ARG A 71 -9.38 0.85 5.26
C ARG A 71 -10.37 1.85 5.83
N SER A 72 -11.65 1.74 5.47
CA SER A 72 -12.69 2.51 6.16
C SER A 72 -12.78 2.09 7.64
N PRO A 73 -13.29 2.96 8.54
CA PRO A 73 -13.50 2.60 9.94
C PRO A 73 -14.28 1.30 10.11
N ALA A 74 -15.28 1.07 9.26
CA ALA A 74 -16.07 -0.16 9.24
C ALA A 74 -15.21 -1.38 8.89
N LEU A 75 -14.37 -1.32 7.84
CA LEU A 75 -13.50 -2.44 7.47
C LEU A 75 -12.46 -2.71 8.57
N ASN A 76 -11.87 -1.66 9.13
CA ASN A 76 -10.88 -1.81 10.21
C ASN A 76 -11.51 -2.49 11.44
N SER A 77 -12.73 -2.09 11.82
CA SER A 77 -13.50 -2.72 12.91
C SER A 77 -13.81 -4.19 12.62
N THR A 78 -14.29 -4.51 11.41
CA THR A 78 -14.58 -5.89 10.99
C THR A 78 -13.33 -6.77 11.11
N LEU A 79 -12.19 -6.32 10.58
CA LEU A 79 -10.94 -7.09 10.65
C LEU A 79 -10.48 -7.33 12.10
N ARG A 80 -10.61 -6.33 12.96
CA ARG A 80 -10.33 -6.47 14.40
C ARG A 80 -11.22 -7.51 15.07
N ASN A 81 -12.52 -7.47 14.79
CA ASN A 81 -13.49 -8.39 15.37
C ASN A 81 -13.35 -9.83 14.84
N SER A 82 -12.78 -10.00 13.64
CA SER A 82 -12.44 -11.31 13.07
C SER A 82 -11.13 -11.90 13.61
N GLY A 83 -10.50 -11.28 14.61
CA GLY A 83 -9.29 -11.81 15.25
C GLY A 83 -7.98 -11.49 14.52
N HIS A 84 -8.00 -10.65 13.49
CA HIS A 84 -6.75 -10.17 12.87
C HIS A 84 -6.03 -9.19 13.79
N ARG A 85 -4.70 -9.22 13.77
CA ARG A 85 -3.84 -8.26 14.49
C ARG A 85 -3.87 -6.90 13.79
N VAL A 86 -4.93 -6.14 14.03
CA VAL A 86 -5.17 -4.83 13.43
C VAL A 86 -5.25 -3.75 14.51
N ALA A 87 -4.45 -2.69 14.36
CA ALA A 87 -4.46 -1.56 15.26
C ALA A 87 -5.80 -0.79 15.19
N GLN A 88 -6.23 -0.23 16.32
CA GLN A 88 -7.44 0.61 16.38
C GLN A 88 -7.28 1.87 15.51
N ASN A 89 -6.12 2.53 15.62
CA ASN A 89 -5.75 3.69 14.82
C ASN A 89 -4.70 3.26 13.79
N SER A 90 -5.15 2.53 12.77
CA SER A 90 -4.28 2.00 11.73
C SER A 90 -3.95 3.08 10.70
N LEU A 91 -2.69 3.18 10.27
CA LEU A 91 -2.27 4.10 9.20
C LEU A 91 -2.93 3.80 7.85
N HIS A 92 -3.50 2.60 7.67
CA HIS A 92 -4.37 2.32 6.52
C HIS A 92 -5.62 3.21 6.51
N MET A 93 -6.15 3.61 7.67
CA MET A 93 -7.31 4.49 7.75
C MET A 93 -6.96 5.95 7.41
N GLU A 94 -5.68 6.29 7.42
CA GLU A 94 -5.16 7.64 7.14
C GLU A 94 -4.58 7.75 5.72
N GLY A 95 -4.64 6.68 4.91
CA GLY A 95 -4.07 6.67 3.56
C GLY A 95 -2.54 6.69 3.57
N MET A 96 -1.94 6.22 4.67
CA MET A 96 -0.51 6.25 4.93
C MET A 96 0.14 4.87 4.99
N ALA A 97 -0.61 3.81 4.70
CA ALA A 97 -0.08 2.45 4.68
C ALA A 97 -0.71 1.58 3.58
N VAL A 98 0.03 0.56 3.15
CA VAL A 98 -0.41 -0.45 2.20
C VAL A 98 0.20 -1.82 2.54
N ASP A 99 -0.58 -2.87 2.30
CA ASP A 99 -0.11 -4.26 2.36
C ASP A 99 0.13 -4.75 0.93
N ILE A 100 1.34 -5.23 0.63
CA ILE A 100 1.78 -5.52 -0.72
C ILE A 100 2.41 -6.92 -0.88
N ARG A 101 2.36 -7.41 -2.12
CA ARG A 101 3.19 -8.48 -2.67
C ARG A 101 3.73 -8.06 -4.03
N MET A 102 4.71 -8.78 -4.54
CA MET A 102 5.23 -8.58 -5.89
C MET A 102 5.47 -9.94 -6.56
N PRO A 103 4.89 -10.22 -7.75
CA PRO A 103 5.02 -11.52 -8.40
C PRO A 103 6.47 -11.87 -8.69
N GLY A 104 6.88 -13.07 -8.31
CA GLY A 104 8.26 -13.56 -8.51
C GLY A 104 9.28 -13.03 -7.50
N VAL A 105 8.88 -12.16 -6.55
CA VAL A 105 9.78 -11.59 -5.53
C VAL A 105 9.46 -12.21 -4.16
N PRO A 106 10.43 -12.83 -3.47
CA PRO A 106 10.22 -13.31 -2.10
C PRO A 106 9.85 -12.17 -1.14
N LEU A 107 8.84 -12.36 -0.29
CA LEU A 107 8.41 -11.34 0.67
C LEU A 107 9.53 -10.83 1.59
N ARG A 108 10.52 -11.68 1.87
CA ARG A 108 11.69 -11.29 2.67
C ARG A 108 12.53 -10.22 1.98
N GLU A 109 12.68 -10.31 0.66
CA GLU A 109 13.43 -9.33 -0.12
C GLU A 109 12.70 -7.99 -0.17
N ILE A 110 11.37 -8.02 -0.38
CA ILE A 110 10.53 -6.82 -0.33
C ILE A 110 10.67 -6.13 1.04
N ARG A 111 10.56 -6.90 2.13
CA ARG A 111 10.75 -6.40 3.51
C ARG A 111 12.13 -5.77 3.69
N ASP A 112 13.19 -6.49 3.30
CA ASP A 112 14.57 -6.05 3.50
C ASP A 112 14.87 -4.78 2.69
N TYR A 113 14.34 -4.67 1.47
CA TYR A 113 14.47 -3.46 0.65
C TYR A 113 13.68 -2.30 1.24
N ALA A 114 12.38 -2.47 1.51
CA ALA A 114 11.54 -1.45 2.11
C ALA A 114 12.14 -0.94 3.44
N GLY A 115 12.73 -1.83 4.23
CA GLY A 115 13.37 -1.47 5.48
C GLY A 115 14.61 -0.59 5.33
N ARG A 116 15.38 -0.78 4.25
CA ARG A 116 16.56 0.06 3.93
C ARG A 116 16.17 1.49 3.54
N LEU A 117 14.99 1.68 2.95
CA LEU A 117 14.49 3.00 2.55
C LEU A 117 14.21 3.91 3.75
N LYS A 118 13.95 3.34 4.94
CA LYS A 118 13.66 4.09 6.18
C LYS A 118 12.56 5.14 6.00
N ALA A 119 11.59 4.88 5.12
CA ALA A 119 10.49 5.79 4.79
C ALA A 119 9.34 5.76 5.82
N GLY A 120 9.30 4.73 6.67
CA GLY A 120 8.35 4.56 7.76
C GLY A 120 8.35 3.12 8.27
N GLY A 121 7.19 2.63 8.72
CA GLY A 121 7.07 1.29 9.29
C GLY A 121 7.08 0.17 8.24
N VAL A 122 7.68 -0.97 8.58
CA VAL A 122 7.65 -2.19 7.76
C VAL A 122 7.26 -3.40 8.62
N GLY A 123 6.17 -4.07 8.25
CA GLY A 123 5.68 -5.27 8.93
C GLY A 123 5.83 -6.50 8.04
N TYR A 124 6.32 -7.61 8.58
CA TYR A 124 6.53 -8.86 7.85
C TYR A 124 5.49 -9.92 8.22
N TYR A 125 4.67 -10.33 7.24
CA TYR A 125 3.66 -11.37 7.42
C TYR A 125 3.99 -12.55 6.48
N PRO A 126 4.76 -13.56 6.95
CA PRO A 126 5.19 -14.69 6.13
C PRO A 126 4.03 -15.38 5.42
N GLY A 127 4.21 -15.67 4.13
CA GLY A 127 3.18 -16.29 3.27
C GLY A 127 1.98 -15.39 2.97
N GLN A 128 1.93 -14.16 3.51
CA GLN A 128 0.78 -13.27 3.44
C GLN A 128 1.07 -11.93 2.77
N PHE A 129 1.98 -11.09 3.24
CA PHE A 129 2.31 -9.81 2.61
C PHE A 129 3.46 -9.11 3.34
N VAL A 130 3.94 -8.02 2.78
CA VAL A 130 4.72 -7.01 3.49
C VAL A 130 3.84 -5.79 3.68
N HIS A 131 3.76 -5.31 4.92
CA HIS A 131 3.17 -4.03 5.26
C HIS A 131 4.21 -2.94 5.11
N VAL A 132 3.87 -1.83 4.46
CA VAL A 132 4.69 -0.61 4.44
C VAL A 132 3.84 0.60 4.77
N ASP A 133 4.39 1.52 5.55
CA ASP A 133 3.76 2.78 5.91
C ASP A 133 4.75 3.95 5.89
N VAL A 134 4.23 5.18 5.97
CA VAL A 134 5.01 6.42 6.03
C VAL A 134 4.86 7.15 7.37
N GLY A 135 4.63 6.40 8.44
CA GLY A 135 4.69 6.88 9.83
C GLY A 135 6.10 6.80 10.41
N GLU A 136 6.20 6.55 11.72
CA GLU A 136 7.50 6.37 12.38
C GLU A 136 8.22 5.10 11.90
N VAL A 137 9.54 5.18 11.76
CA VAL A 137 10.40 4.06 11.38
C VAL A 137 10.36 3.00 12.48
N ARG A 138 9.76 1.86 12.17
CA ARG A 138 9.62 0.71 13.07
C ARG A 138 9.49 -0.57 12.25
N TYR A 139 9.91 -1.70 12.82
CA TYR A 139 9.97 -2.98 12.12
C TYR A 139 9.35 -4.07 12.99
N TRP A 140 8.47 -4.90 12.44
CA TRP A 140 7.80 -5.99 13.17
C TRP A 140 7.51 -7.22 12.32
#